data_AF-A0A1G2Y7Y9-F1
#
_entry.id   AF-A0A1G2Y7Y9-F1
#
_cell.length_a   1.000
_cell.length_b   1.000
_cell.length_c   1.000
_cell.angle_alpha   90.00
_cell.angle_beta   90.00
_cell.angle_gamma   90.00
#
_symmetry.space_group_name_H-M   'P 1'
#
loop_
_entity.id
_entity.type
_entity.pdbx_description
1 polymer ?
#
loop_
_entity_poly.entity_id
_entity_poly.type
_entity_poly.pdbx_seq_one_letter_code
_entity_poly.pdbx_strand_id
1 'polypeptide(L)'
;MITKLVILFITAGRIWASSWTFECRHDEKIDPNLRQTIWSKNLVLINSIHRNEPSVLMSMLIDEVRQAPDWRDEVIKAYDRFKPLVDGRDFKMYTQCYIISEGSGKYQFNVPSNTRERFIIQAQRMSRETYICFLASEKYYFDYMISVVYSKIGDTWQVQRVHIGLVRIAGMSSYGWYTEAQRLYEQGHEAMSYLDLEISRLLLRPSPFMQYPIEKEIVEVFDKFTAQVHGKIYVRFAHLPTRPKLYNFSAHFIKARMVPKVTYVTTLSLENETGLRTEAREMTDAVEKQFGGFGEDSNCISFAAYTDIPSDPNKTYTCKEFDIEYGTKLQSGSVILAGNEK
;
A
#
# COMPACT_ATOMS: atom_id res chain seq x y z
N MET A 1 -40.10 57.68 -20.25
CA MET A 1 -38.88 58.25 -20.82
C MET A 1 -37.69 57.55 -20.15
N ILE A 2 -37.06 56.66 -20.92
CA ILE A 2 -35.69 56.13 -20.81
C ILE A 2 -35.30 55.31 -19.56
N THR A 3 -35.62 54.02 -19.68
CA THR A 3 -34.91 52.84 -19.21
C THR A 3 -33.37 53.01 -19.28
N LYS A 4 -32.65 52.84 -18.16
CA LYS A 4 -31.18 52.66 -18.17
C LYS A 4 -30.84 51.18 -18.00
N LEU A 5 -30.43 50.61 -19.13
CA LEU A 5 -29.88 49.28 -19.35
C LEU A 5 -28.54 49.17 -18.60
N VAL A 6 -28.44 48.25 -17.63
CA VAL A 6 -27.15 47.82 -17.07
C VAL A 6 -26.57 46.80 -18.05
N ILE A 7 -25.59 47.24 -18.85
CA ILE A 7 -24.79 46.36 -19.70
C ILE A 7 -23.82 45.62 -18.81
N LEU A 8 -24.16 44.37 -18.50
CA LEU A 8 -23.24 43.39 -17.95
C LEU A 8 -22.25 43.04 -19.07
N PHE A 9 -21.05 43.63 -19.04
CA PHE A 9 -19.94 43.13 -19.85
C PHE A 9 -19.56 41.76 -19.30
N ILE A 10 -20.11 40.71 -19.90
CA ILE A 10 -19.45 39.41 -19.93
C ILE A 10 -18.20 39.62 -20.79
N THR A 11 -17.12 40.09 -20.17
CA THR A 11 -15.79 39.80 -20.68
C THR A 11 -15.65 38.30 -20.57
N ALA A 12 -16.05 37.60 -21.64
CA ALA A 12 -15.54 36.28 -21.95
C ALA A 12 -14.03 36.44 -22.07
N GLY A 13 -13.35 36.35 -20.92
CA GLY A 13 -11.94 36.07 -20.85
C GLY A 13 -11.78 34.77 -21.61
N ARG A 14 -11.42 34.88 -22.88
CA ARG A 14 -10.72 33.82 -23.58
C ARG A 14 -9.42 33.65 -22.83
N ILE A 15 -9.47 32.87 -21.75
CA ILE A 15 -8.28 32.23 -21.21
C ILE A 15 -7.78 31.42 -22.40
N TRP A 16 -6.75 31.93 -23.06
CA TRP A 16 -5.91 31.14 -23.92
C TRP A 16 -5.19 30.14 -23.01
N ALA A 17 -5.93 29.13 -22.54
CA ALA A 17 -5.31 27.87 -22.21
C ALA A 17 -4.75 27.41 -23.54
N SER A 18 -3.43 27.54 -23.73
CA SER A 18 -2.75 26.77 -24.75
C SER A 18 -3.09 25.32 -24.43
N SER A 19 -4.11 24.78 -25.09
CA SER A 19 -4.62 23.45 -24.83
C SER A 19 -3.54 22.51 -25.34
N TRP A 20 -2.62 22.13 -24.45
CA TRP A 20 -1.64 21.10 -24.75
C TRP A 20 -2.43 19.85 -25.09
N THR A 21 -2.42 19.48 -26.36
CA THR A 21 -3.05 18.25 -26.82
C THR A 21 -2.03 17.13 -26.70
N PHE A 22 -2.46 16.01 -26.15
CA PHE A 22 -1.72 14.76 -26.23
C PHE A 22 -2.66 13.68 -26.72
N GLU A 23 -2.12 12.74 -27.48
CA GLU A 23 -2.78 11.50 -27.82
C GLU A 23 -2.34 10.43 -26.81
N CYS A 24 -3.28 9.64 -26.31
CA CYS A 24 -2.97 8.50 -25.46
C CYS A 24 -3.58 7.22 -26.05
N ARG A 25 -2.74 6.20 -26.19
CA ARG A 25 -3.14 4.85 -26.59
C ARG A 25 -2.86 3.89 -25.44
N HIS A 26 -3.83 3.03 -25.14
CA HIS A 26 -3.72 2.05 -24.07
C HIS A 26 -3.68 0.64 -24.63
N ASP A 27 -2.87 -0.21 -23.99
CA ASP A 27 -2.88 -1.66 -24.18
C ASP A 27 -2.92 -2.07 -25.66
N GLU A 28 -3.98 -2.75 -26.13
CA GLU A 28 -4.10 -3.24 -27.51
C GLU A 28 -4.18 -2.15 -28.59
N LYS A 29 -4.42 -0.89 -28.21
CA LYS A 29 -4.37 0.25 -29.15
C LYS A 29 -2.95 0.74 -29.42
N ILE A 30 -1.96 0.21 -28.70
CA ILE A 30 -0.54 0.51 -28.90
C ILE A 30 -0.02 -0.41 -30.00
N ASP A 31 0.84 0.14 -30.88
CA ASP A 31 1.53 -0.63 -31.91
C ASP A 31 2.19 -1.91 -31.33
N PRO A 32 1.90 -3.10 -31.88
CA PRO A 32 2.43 -4.35 -31.35
C PRO A 32 3.96 -4.45 -31.32
N ASN A 33 4.66 -3.86 -32.30
CA ASN A 33 6.13 -3.86 -32.32
C ASN A 33 6.70 -2.98 -31.20
N LEU A 34 6.06 -1.84 -30.94
CA LEU A 34 6.39 -1.00 -29.80
C LEU A 34 6.16 -1.74 -28.48
N ARG A 35 5.01 -2.42 -28.31
CA ARG A 35 4.75 -3.24 -27.11
C ARG A 35 5.82 -4.30 -26.90
N GLN A 36 6.20 -5.02 -27.96
CA GLN A 36 7.26 -6.04 -27.88
C GLN A 36 8.63 -5.44 -27.55
N THR A 37 8.94 -4.26 -28.09
CA THR A 37 10.18 -3.53 -27.81
C THR A 37 10.26 -3.14 -26.33
N ILE A 38 9.19 -2.57 -25.78
CA ILE A 38 9.12 -2.19 -24.36
C ILE A 38 9.12 -3.42 -23.46
N TRP A 39 8.39 -4.48 -23.83
CA TRP A 39 8.39 -5.74 -23.10
C TRP A 39 9.80 -6.33 -22.97
N SER A 40 10.56 -6.35 -24.07
CA SER A 40 11.95 -6.83 -24.07
C SER A 40 12.84 -6.00 -23.14
N LYS A 41 12.65 -4.67 -23.09
CA LYS A 41 13.35 -3.78 -22.14
C LYS A 41 12.95 -4.05 -20.69
N ASN A 42 11.66 -4.29 -20.43
CA ASN A 42 11.18 -4.65 -19.10
C ASN A 42 11.79 -5.97 -18.62
N LEU A 43 11.92 -6.98 -19.49
CA LEU A 43 12.58 -8.24 -19.17
C LEU A 43 14.06 -8.02 -18.81
N VAL A 44 14.79 -7.18 -19.55
CA VAL A 44 16.17 -6.83 -19.22
C VAL A 44 16.25 -6.17 -17.84
N LEU A 45 15.36 -5.20 -17.56
CA LEU A 45 15.29 -4.52 -16.28
C LEU A 45 15.01 -5.49 -15.12
N ILE A 46 13.96 -6.32 -15.23
CA ILE A 46 13.59 -7.30 -14.19
C ILE A 46 14.73 -8.27 -13.93
N ASN A 47 15.33 -8.83 -15.00
CA ASN A 47 16.44 -9.76 -14.88
C ASN A 47 17.67 -9.12 -14.23
N SER A 48 17.95 -7.84 -14.52
CA SER A 48 19.05 -7.13 -13.86
C SER A 48 18.81 -6.96 -12.36
N ILE A 49 17.56 -6.73 -11.92
CA ILE A 49 17.21 -6.65 -10.51
C ILE A 49 17.39 -8.03 -9.83
N HIS A 50 16.92 -9.12 -10.46
CA HIS A 50 17.15 -10.48 -9.95
C HIS A 50 18.65 -10.77 -9.75
N ARG A 51 19.47 -10.42 -10.73
CA ARG A 51 20.92 -10.66 -10.74
C ARG A 51 21.73 -9.65 -9.91
N ASN A 52 21.08 -8.64 -9.34
CA ASN A 52 21.71 -7.54 -8.64
C ASN A 52 22.76 -6.80 -9.51
N GLU A 53 22.41 -6.48 -10.76
CA GLU A 53 23.27 -5.82 -11.76
C GLU A 53 22.86 -4.36 -12.00
N PRO A 54 23.11 -3.42 -11.06
CA PRO A 54 22.62 -2.04 -11.15
C PRO A 54 23.14 -1.29 -12.38
N SER A 55 24.32 -1.65 -12.91
CA SER A 55 24.89 -1.06 -14.13
C SER A 55 23.97 -1.19 -15.35
N VAL A 56 23.11 -2.22 -15.41
CA VAL A 56 22.14 -2.40 -16.50
C VAL A 56 21.10 -1.28 -16.45
N LEU A 57 20.45 -1.04 -15.31
CA LEU A 57 19.51 0.09 -15.19
C LEU A 57 20.22 1.42 -15.48
N MET A 58 21.43 1.63 -14.95
CA MET A 58 22.21 2.85 -15.21
C MET A 58 22.37 3.12 -16.72
N SER A 59 22.65 2.08 -17.51
CA SER A 59 22.77 2.16 -18.97
C SER A 59 21.44 2.42 -19.69
N MET A 60 20.32 2.13 -19.05
CA MET A 60 18.98 2.35 -19.58
C MET A 60 18.45 3.75 -19.28
N LEU A 61 18.98 4.45 -18.26
CA LEU A 61 18.47 5.76 -17.82
C LEU A 61 18.63 6.86 -18.87
N ILE A 62 17.72 7.84 -18.87
CA ILE A 62 17.90 9.09 -19.61
C ILE A 62 19.05 9.94 -19.03
N ASP A 63 19.67 10.75 -19.87
CA ASP A 63 20.80 11.58 -19.48
C ASP A 63 20.45 12.60 -18.40
N GLU A 64 19.23 13.16 -18.40
CA GLU A 64 18.78 14.09 -17.36
C GLU A 64 18.79 13.47 -15.96
N VAL A 65 18.50 12.17 -15.84
CA VAL A 65 18.56 11.44 -14.55
C VAL A 65 20.02 11.22 -14.15
N ARG A 66 20.89 10.91 -15.11
CA ARG A 66 22.34 10.72 -14.88
C ARG A 66 23.09 12.02 -14.54
N GLN A 67 22.45 13.17 -14.70
CA GLN A 67 23.00 14.47 -14.31
C GLN A 67 22.65 14.86 -12.87
N ALA A 68 21.72 14.16 -12.21
CA ALA A 68 21.38 14.45 -10.82
C ALA A 68 22.56 14.10 -9.88
N PRO A 69 22.80 14.87 -8.80
CA PRO A 69 23.74 14.46 -7.76
C PRO A 69 23.38 13.07 -7.23
N ASP A 70 24.40 12.27 -6.92
CA ASP A 70 24.29 10.95 -6.26
C ASP A 70 23.41 9.90 -6.98
N TRP A 71 23.06 10.12 -8.25
CA TRP A 71 22.14 9.24 -8.99
C TRP A 71 22.59 7.77 -9.01
N ARG A 72 23.90 7.51 -9.01
CA ARG A 72 24.46 6.16 -8.98
C ARG A 72 24.17 5.47 -7.66
N ASP A 73 24.40 6.17 -6.55
CA ASP A 73 24.16 5.65 -5.21
C ASP A 73 22.67 5.40 -5.00
N GLU A 74 21.81 6.28 -5.51
CA GLU A 74 20.35 6.09 -5.46
C GLU A 74 19.90 4.87 -6.28
N VAL A 75 20.53 4.58 -7.42
CA VAL A 75 20.27 3.34 -8.18
C VAL A 75 20.70 2.10 -7.38
N ILE A 76 21.88 2.12 -6.75
CA ILE A 76 22.37 1.01 -5.93
C ILE A 76 21.42 0.75 -4.76
N LYS A 77 21.08 1.79 -3.99
CA LYS A 77 20.10 1.70 -2.89
C LYS A 77 18.75 1.21 -3.37
N ALA A 78 18.31 1.62 -4.56
CA ALA A 78 17.07 1.13 -5.13
C ALA A 78 17.13 -0.38 -5.42
N TYR A 79 18.24 -0.89 -5.93
CA TYR A 79 18.45 -2.33 -6.15
C TYR A 79 18.42 -3.14 -4.86
N ASP A 80 19.10 -2.66 -3.82
CA ASP A 80 19.08 -3.32 -2.51
C ASP A 80 17.66 -3.44 -1.96
N ARG A 81 16.82 -2.41 -2.18
CA ARG A 81 15.40 -2.43 -1.82
C ARG A 81 14.57 -3.31 -2.76
N PHE A 82 14.83 -3.31 -4.06
CA PHE A 82 14.02 -3.96 -5.07
C PHE A 82 14.26 -5.47 -5.15
N LYS A 83 15.50 -5.93 -5.00
CA LYS A 83 15.85 -7.35 -5.10
C LYS A 83 14.94 -8.26 -4.29
N PRO A 84 14.73 -8.08 -2.98
CA PRO A 84 13.85 -8.97 -2.20
C PRO A 84 12.38 -8.92 -2.63
N LEU A 85 11.94 -7.84 -3.29
CA LEU A 85 10.56 -7.68 -3.77
C LEU A 85 10.31 -8.35 -5.13
N VAL A 86 11.39 -8.63 -5.88
CA VAL A 86 11.32 -9.21 -7.22
C VAL A 86 11.77 -10.67 -7.19
N ASP A 87 12.69 -11.06 -6.31
CA ASP A 87 13.23 -12.42 -6.25
C ASP A 87 12.15 -13.52 -6.15
N GLY A 88 12.28 -14.55 -6.98
CA GLY A 88 11.34 -15.68 -7.05
C GLY A 88 9.92 -15.32 -7.54
N ARG A 89 9.74 -14.15 -8.17
CA ARG A 89 8.42 -13.67 -8.64
C ARG A 89 8.36 -13.44 -10.13
N ASP A 90 7.28 -13.93 -10.71
CA ASP A 90 6.90 -13.61 -12.08
C ASP A 90 6.09 -12.32 -12.13
N PHE A 91 6.42 -11.44 -13.07
CA PHE A 91 5.69 -10.19 -13.30
C PHE A 91 5.00 -10.24 -14.66
N LYS A 92 3.73 -9.82 -14.69
CA LYS A 92 2.93 -9.73 -15.91
C LYS A 92 2.51 -8.29 -16.18
N MET A 93 2.28 -7.98 -17.45
CA MET A 93 1.74 -6.69 -17.84
C MET A 93 0.36 -6.50 -17.20
N TYR A 94 0.24 -5.49 -16.34
CA TYR A 94 -1.01 -5.14 -15.69
C TYR A 94 -1.77 -4.09 -16.50
N THR A 95 -1.10 -3.00 -16.91
CA THR A 95 -1.59 -2.05 -17.92
C THR A 95 -0.44 -1.21 -18.45
N GLN A 96 -0.65 -0.61 -19.63
CA GLN A 96 0.33 0.25 -20.28
C GLN A 96 -0.34 1.35 -21.10
N CYS A 97 0.32 2.50 -21.19
CA CYS A 97 -0.08 3.59 -22.05
C CYS A 97 1.09 4.20 -22.81
N TYR A 98 0.81 4.63 -24.02
CA TYR A 98 1.71 5.32 -24.91
C TYR A 98 1.14 6.71 -25.21
N ILE A 99 1.92 7.74 -24.88
CA ILE A 99 1.52 9.14 -24.92
C ILE A 99 2.37 9.87 -25.95
N ILE A 100 1.71 10.54 -26.90
CA ILE A 100 2.34 11.46 -27.86
C ILE A 100 1.88 12.86 -27.49
N SER A 101 2.84 13.75 -27.23
CA SER A 101 2.57 15.10 -26.76
C SER A 101 3.13 16.13 -27.72
N GLU A 102 2.33 17.12 -28.08
CA GLU A 102 2.79 18.27 -28.87
C GLU A 102 3.32 19.39 -27.95
N GLY A 103 4.20 20.23 -28.50
CA GLY A 103 4.73 21.40 -27.80
C GLY A 103 6.10 21.25 -27.15
N SER A 104 6.54 22.22 -26.36
CA SER A 104 7.84 22.22 -25.66
C SER A 104 7.67 22.41 -24.15
N GLY A 105 8.59 21.86 -23.35
CA GLY A 105 8.65 22.09 -21.91
C GLY A 105 8.15 20.92 -21.05
N LYS A 106 8.34 21.07 -19.73
CA LYS A 106 7.96 20.07 -18.71
C LYS A 106 6.51 20.29 -18.30
N TYR A 107 5.67 19.26 -18.44
CA TYR A 107 4.31 19.28 -17.90
C TYR A 107 3.87 17.89 -17.44
N GLN A 108 2.79 17.83 -16.65
CA GLN A 108 2.26 16.60 -16.10
C GLN A 108 1.06 16.09 -16.94
N PHE A 109 1.09 14.82 -17.27
CA PHE A 109 -0.03 14.09 -17.86
C PHE A 109 -0.92 13.53 -16.76
N ASN A 110 -2.23 13.59 -16.96
CA ASN A 110 -3.22 12.84 -16.18
C ASN A 110 -4.02 11.99 -17.17
N VAL A 111 -3.79 10.68 -17.15
CA VAL A 111 -4.42 9.74 -18.09
C VAL A 111 -5.25 8.72 -17.31
N PRO A 112 -6.56 8.59 -17.56
CA PRO A 112 -7.33 7.54 -16.92
C PRO A 112 -6.85 6.15 -17.36
N SER A 113 -6.70 5.23 -16.42
CA SER A 113 -6.41 3.83 -16.71
C SER A 113 -7.63 3.16 -17.37
N ASN A 114 -7.39 2.16 -18.22
CA ASN A 114 -8.45 1.30 -18.75
C ASN A 114 -8.72 0.05 -17.91
N THR A 115 -8.24 0.00 -16.66
CA THR A 115 -8.43 -1.17 -15.79
C THR A 115 -9.75 -1.09 -15.01
N ARG A 116 -10.18 -2.22 -14.45
CA ARG A 116 -11.37 -2.30 -13.59
C ARG A 116 -11.27 -1.41 -12.36
N GLU A 117 -10.06 -1.24 -11.83
CA GLU A 117 -9.78 -0.51 -10.59
C GLU A 117 -9.71 1.01 -10.81
N ARG A 118 -9.76 1.48 -12.08
CA ARG A 118 -9.91 2.88 -12.50
C ARG A 118 -9.06 3.87 -11.70
N PHE A 119 -7.79 4.00 -12.04
CA PHE A 119 -6.87 5.00 -11.49
C PHE A 119 -6.46 6.03 -12.54
N ILE A 120 -5.84 7.13 -12.09
CA ILE A 120 -5.21 8.13 -12.94
C ILE A 120 -3.70 7.85 -12.99
N ILE A 121 -3.17 7.76 -14.20
CA ILE A 121 -1.75 7.68 -14.48
C ILE A 121 -1.19 9.09 -14.53
N GLN A 122 -0.21 9.36 -13.68
CA GLN A 122 0.48 10.64 -13.56
C GLN A 122 1.94 10.51 -13.98
N ALA A 123 2.34 11.26 -15.00
CA ALA A 123 3.73 11.27 -15.42
C ALA A 123 4.17 12.65 -15.88
N GLN A 124 5.46 12.92 -15.74
CA GLN A 124 6.08 14.13 -16.23
C GLN A 124 6.63 13.91 -17.63
N ARG A 125 6.32 14.82 -18.54
CA ARG A 125 6.92 14.85 -19.87
C ARG A 125 8.41 15.20 -19.82
N MET A 126 9.23 14.36 -20.44
CA MET A 126 10.64 14.66 -20.77
C MET A 126 10.93 14.58 -22.28
N SER A 127 10.08 13.91 -23.06
CA SER A 127 10.18 13.79 -24.51
C SER A 127 8.81 13.94 -25.19
N ARG A 128 8.79 13.98 -26.54
CA ARG A 128 7.54 13.98 -27.33
C ARG A 128 6.72 12.71 -27.10
N GLU A 129 7.41 11.57 -27.08
CA GLU A 129 6.84 10.24 -26.94
C GLU A 129 7.21 9.67 -25.57
N THR A 130 6.22 9.30 -24.77
CA THR A 130 6.37 8.70 -23.43
C THR A 130 5.63 7.37 -23.37
N TYR A 131 6.24 6.36 -22.77
CA TYR A 131 5.61 5.05 -22.55
C TYR A 131 5.60 4.72 -21.06
N ILE A 132 4.44 4.38 -20.53
CA ILE A 132 4.28 4.03 -19.11
C ILE A 132 3.74 2.61 -19.05
N CYS A 133 4.37 1.77 -18.26
CA CYS A 133 3.88 0.41 -18.03
C CYS A 133 3.92 0.07 -16.55
N PHE A 134 2.96 -0.76 -16.17
CA PHE A 134 2.81 -1.31 -14.84
C PHE A 134 2.83 -2.83 -15.00
N LEU A 135 3.76 -3.48 -14.30
CA LEU A 135 3.88 -4.93 -14.24
C LEU A 135 3.56 -5.37 -12.83
N ALA A 136 2.63 -6.28 -12.64
CA ALA A 136 2.26 -6.78 -11.32
C ALA A 136 2.72 -8.23 -11.16
N SER A 137 3.19 -8.60 -9.97
CA SER A 137 3.23 -10.00 -9.57
C SER A 137 1.81 -10.51 -9.34
N GLU A 138 1.63 -11.82 -9.42
CA GLU A 138 0.34 -12.46 -9.17
C GLU A 138 0.53 -13.71 -8.30
N LYS A 139 -0.52 -14.04 -7.54
CA LYS A 139 -0.62 -15.27 -6.73
C LYS A 139 0.32 -15.32 -5.52
N TYR A 140 0.89 -14.18 -5.13
CA TYR A 140 1.61 -14.07 -3.86
C TYR A 140 0.70 -13.43 -2.82
N TYR A 141 1.03 -13.67 -1.55
CA TYR A 141 0.29 -13.01 -0.47
C TYR A 141 0.52 -11.50 -0.48
N PHE A 142 1.75 -11.06 -0.73
CA PHE A 142 2.10 -9.68 -1.03
C PHE A 142 2.41 -9.59 -2.51
N ASP A 143 1.57 -8.93 -3.29
CA ASP A 143 1.86 -8.66 -4.69
C ASP A 143 2.46 -7.26 -4.86
N TYR A 144 3.50 -7.18 -5.67
CA TYR A 144 4.22 -5.95 -5.97
C TYR A 144 3.97 -5.51 -7.41
N MET A 145 4.10 -4.21 -7.64
CA MET A 145 3.99 -3.59 -8.94
C MET A 145 5.27 -2.86 -9.30
N ILE A 146 5.88 -3.25 -10.43
CA ILE A 146 6.95 -2.51 -11.07
C ILE A 146 6.31 -1.50 -12.02
N SER A 147 6.58 -0.22 -11.79
CA SER A 147 6.15 0.86 -12.68
C SER A 147 7.36 1.43 -13.39
N VAL A 148 7.28 1.53 -14.72
CA VAL A 148 8.37 2.06 -15.53
C VAL A 148 7.83 3.14 -16.46
N VAL A 149 8.47 4.32 -16.41
CA VAL A 149 8.26 5.41 -17.35
C VAL A 149 9.44 5.46 -18.28
N TYR A 150 9.19 5.30 -19.58
CA TYR A 150 10.17 5.46 -20.64
C TYR A 150 9.94 6.77 -21.41
N SER A 151 11.03 7.41 -21.78
CA SER A 151 11.05 8.53 -22.73
C SER A 151 11.77 8.09 -24.00
N LYS A 152 11.24 8.50 -25.16
CA LYS A 152 11.93 8.29 -26.44
C LYS A 152 12.90 9.44 -26.71
N ILE A 153 14.19 9.11 -26.75
CA ILE A 153 15.29 10.04 -27.01
C ILE A 153 15.99 9.61 -28.31
N GLY A 154 15.86 10.43 -29.35
CA GLY A 154 16.19 10.03 -30.72
C GLY A 154 15.38 8.79 -31.12
N ASP A 155 16.08 7.74 -31.56
CA ASP A 155 15.46 6.47 -31.96
C ASP A 155 15.43 5.43 -30.82
N THR A 156 15.79 5.82 -29.59
CA THR A 156 15.92 4.89 -28.46
C THR A 156 14.91 5.16 -27.35
N TRP A 157 14.37 4.09 -26.77
CA TRP A 157 13.58 4.15 -25.54
C TRP A 157 14.49 3.99 -24.33
N GLN A 158 14.47 4.99 -23.46
CA GLN A 158 15.29 5.07 -22.25
C GLN A 158 14.40 5.21 -21.01
N VAL A 159 14.82 4.63 -19.89
CA VAL A 159 14.11 4.69 -18.62
C VAL A 159 14.24 6.09 -18.04
N GLN A 160 13.10 6.73 -17.84
CA GLN A 160 13.01 8.00 -17.12
C GLN A 160 12.85 7.74 -15.61
N ARG A 161 11.99 6.80 -15.22
CA ARG A 161 11.76 6.44 -13.82
C ARG A 161 11.38 4.98 -13.68
N VAL A 162 11.78 4.39 -12.55
CA VAL A 162 11.34 3.06 -12.10
C VAL A 162 10.88 3.15 -10.65
N HIS A 163 9.84 2.40 -10.31
CA HIS A 163 9.36 2.26 -8.93
C HIS A 163 8.85 0.85 -8.69
N ILE A 164 9.01 0.32 -7.48
CA ILE A 164 8.38 -0.93 -7.05
C ILE A 164 7.63 -0.64 -5.75
N GLY A 165 6.34 -0.93 -5.75
CA GLY A 165 5.48 -0.74 -4.58
C GLY A 165 4.49 -1.89 -4.41
N LEU A 166 3.92 -2.00 -3.21
CA LEU A 166 2.95 -3.02 -2.87
C LEU A 166 1.59 -2.68 -3.50
N VAL A 167 1.01 -3.58 -4.28
CA VAL A 167 -0.27 -3.35 -5.00
C VAL A 167 -1.43 -4.17 -4.46
N ARG A 168 -1.17 -5.37 -3.95
CA ARG A 168 -2.19 -6.20 -3.31
C ARG A 168 -1.64 -6.91 -2.09
N ILE A 169 -2.50 -7.11 -1.11
CA ILE A 169 -2.29 -8.03 0.01
C ILE A 169 -3.43 -9.03 0.00
N ALA A 170 -3.12 -10.32 0.14
CA ALA A 170 -4.09 -11.42 0.07
C ALA A 170 -4.95 -11.40 -1.22
N GLY A 171 -4.38 -10.92 -2.33
CA GLY A 171 -5.10 -10.76 -3.61
C GLY A 171 -6.08 -9.58 -3.67
N MET A 172 -6.20 -8.79 -2.59
CA MET A 172 -7.09 -7.62 -2.54
C MET A 172 -6.29 -6.33 -2.75
N SER A 173 -6.83 -5.43 -3.59
CA SER A 173 -6.31 -4.08 -3.79
C SER A 173 -6.74 -3.12 -2.68
N SER A 174 -6.25 -1.89 -2.69
CA SER A 174 -6.68 -0.83 -1.76
C SER A 174 -8.21 -0.69 -1.71
N TYR A 175 -8.88 -0.65 -2.86
CA TYR A 175 -10.34 -0.59 -2.92
C TYR A 175 -11.02 -1.83 -2.34
N GLY A 176 -10.47 -3.03 -2.60
CA GLY A 176 -11.01 -4.26 -2.05
C GLY A 176 -11.01 -4.25 -0.51
N TRP A 177 -9.87 -3.88 0.08
CA TRP A 177 -9.75 -3.73 1.54
C TRP A 177 -10.65 -2.63 2.10
N TYR A 178 -10.83 -1.53 1.37
CA TYR A 178 -11.76 -0.47 1.77
C TYR A 178 -13.22 -0.96 1.83
N THR A 179 -13.67 -1.67 0.79
CA THR A 179 -15.02 -2.24 0.74
C THR A 179 -15.24 -3.24 1.87
N GLU A 180 -14.26 -4.09 2.17
CA GLU A 180 -14.35 -5.05 3.26
C GLU A 180 -14.40 -4.36 4.63
N ALA A 181 -13.59 -3.32 4.82
CA ALA A 181 -13.63 -2.54 6.04
C ALA A 181 -15.00 -1.88 6.28
N GLN A 182 -15.63 -1.34 5.24
CA GLN A 182 -16.98 -0.78 5.33
C GLN A 182 -17.99 -1.86 5.74
N ARG A 183 -17.91 -3.05 5.13
CA ARG A 183 -18.76 -4.19 5.47
C ARG A 183 -18.61 -4.61 6.95
N LEU A 184 -17.38 -4.72 7.44
CA LEU A 184 -17.09 -5.06 8.83
C LEU A 184 -17.60 -3.99 9.81
N TYR A 185 -17.49 -2.72 9.43
CA TYR A 185 -18.03 -1.62 10.25
C TYR A 185 -19.55 -1.71 10.40
N GLU A 186 -20.27 -2.00 9.32
CA GLU A 186 -21.72 -2.17 9.33
C GLU A 186 -22.18 -3.34 10.22
N GLN A 187 -21.30 -4.33 10.43
CA GLN A 187 -21.52 -5.46 11.35
C GLN A 187 -21.14 -5.15 12.81
N GLY A 188 -20.59 -3.98 13.09
CA GLY A 188 -20.10 -3.61 14.42
C GLY A 188 -18.71 -4.17 14.76
N HIS A 189 -17.98 -4.69 13.77
CA HIS A 189 -16.62 -5.21 13.94
C HIS A 189 -15.61 -4.07 13.80
N GLU A 190 -15.65 -3.09 14.73
CA GLU A 190 -14.92 -1.82 14.60
C GLU A 190 -13.40 -2.02 14.48
N ALA A 191 -12.81 -2.93 15.25
CA ALA A 191 -11.37 -3.14 15.19
C ALA A 191 -10.92 -3.76 13.88
N MET A 192 -11.60 -4.81 13.41
CA MET A 192 -11.24 -5.44 12.13
C MET A 192 -11.44 -4.47 10.97
N SER A 193 -12.51 -3.67 11.00
CA SER A 193 -12.71 -2.58 10.05
C SER A 193 -11.53 -1.60 10.05
N TYR A 194 -11.06 -1.17 11.22
CA TYR A 194 -9.91 -0.29 11.34
C TYR A 194 -8.63 -0.91 10.74
N LEU A 195 -8.37 -2.20 11.00
CA LEU A 195 -7.21 -2.92 10.46
C LEU A 195 -7.27 -3.03 8.93
N ASP A 196 -8.45 -3.31 8.38
CA ASP A 196 -8.64 -3.38 6.93
C ASP A 196 -8.50 -2.00 6.27
N LEU A 197 -8.94 -0.93 6.93
CA LEU A 197 -8.67 0.45 6.47
C LEU A 197 -7.18 0.78 6.52
N GLU A 198 -6.45 0.32 7.54
CA GLU A 198 -4.99 0.49 7.63
C GLU A 198 -4.29 -0.12 6.41
N ILE A 199 -4.67 -1.35 6.05
CA ILE A 199 -4.15 -2.05 4.86
C ILE A 199 -4.57 -1.33 3.57
N SER A 200 -5.84 -0.93 3.47
CA SER A 200 -6.34 -0.17 2.33
C SER A 200 -5.50 1.08 2.08
N ARG A 201 -5.20 1.83 3.15
CA ARG A 201 -4.37 3.04 3.11
C ARG A 201 -2.94 2.73 2.69
N LEU A 202 -2.34 1.66 3.20
CA LEU A 202 -1.00 1.20 2.82
C LEU A 202 -0.89 0.94 1.31
N LEU A 203 -1.97 0.45 0.69
CA LEU A 203 -2.04 0.09 -0.72
C LEU A 203 -2.46 1.24 -1.66
N LEU A 204 -2.69 2.46 -1.15
CA LEU A 204 -3.21 3.58 -1.96
C LEU A 204 -2.26 4.03 -3.08
N ARG A 205 -0.95 3.89 -2.88
CA ARG A 205 0.05 4.36 -3.84
C ARG A 205 1.09 3.28 -4.13
N PRO A 206 0.72 2.22 -4.88
CA PRO A 206 1.68 1.21 -5.34
C PRO A 206 2.74 1.82 -6.28
N SER A 207 2.47 3.01 -6.79
CA SER A 207 3.35 3.78 -7.66
C SER A 207 3.10 5.28 -7.49
N PRO A 208 4.14 6.13 -7.51
CA PRO A 208 3.96 7.57 -7.55
C PRO A 208 3.30 8.04 -8.86
N PHE A 209 3.19 7.17 -9.86
CA PHE A 209 2.53 7.45 -11.14
C PHE A 209 1.08 7.02 -11.15
N MET A 210 0.54 6.53 -10.03
CA MET A 210 -0.79 5.95 -9.95
C MET A 210 -1.56 6.62 -8.81
N GLN A 211 -2.72 7.17 -9.14
CA GLN A 211 -3.60 7.81 -8.16
C GLN A 211 -5.01 7.22 -8.26
N TYR A 212 -5.50 6.64 -7.16
CA TYR A 212 -6.89 6.20 -7.10
C TYR A 212 -7.83 7.40 -6.92
N PRO A 213 -8.98 7.46 -7.62
CA PRO A 213 -9.96 8.54 -7.46
C PRO A 213 -10.52 8.63 -6.04
N ILE A 214 -10.62 7.48 -5.36
CA ILE A 214 -11.14 7.33 -4.00
C ILE A 214 -10.08 7.56 -2.91
N GLU A 215 -8.85 7.93 -3.27
CA GLU A 215 -7.76 8.07 -2.29
C GLU A 215 -8.14 9.04 -1.17
N LYS A 216 -8.73 10.17 -1.51
CA LYS A 216 -9.19 11.17 -0.53
C LYS A 216 -10.24 10.60 0.42
N GLU A 217 -11.20 9.85 -0.11
CA GLU A 217 -12.27 9.22 0.68
C GLU A 217 -11.69 8.20 1.67
N ILE A 218 -10.80 7.31 1.21
CA ILE A 218 -10.13 6.32 2.07
C ILE A 218 -9.37 7.01 3.21
N VAL A 219 -8.61 8.07 2.90
CA VAL A 219 -7.87 8.82 3.92
C VAL A 219 -8.80 9.49 4.92
N GLU A 220 -9.86 10.16 4.47
CA GLU A 220 -10.84 10.81 5.36
C GLU A 220 -11.56 9.81 6.27
N VAL A 221 -11.96 8.66 5.73
CA VAL A 221 -12.58 7.59 6.52
C VAL A 221 -11.59 7.00 7.52
N PHE A 222 -10.36 6.70 7.10
CA PHE A 222 -9.31 6.20 7.99
C PHE A 222 -9.00 7.18 9.13
N ASP A 223 -8.87 8.48 8.84
CA ASP A 223 -8.55 9.49 9.86
C ASP A 223 -9.70 9.64 10.86
N LYS A 224 -10.95 9.63 10.38
CA LYS A 224 -12.14 9.63 11.24
C LYS A 224 -12.17 8.40 12.15
N PHE A 225 -11.92 7.21 11.61
CA PHE A 225 -11.89 5.97 12.38
C PHE A 225 -10.75 5.98 13.39
N THR A 226 -9.56 6.42 12.98
CA THR A 226 -8.40 6.56 13.86
C THR A 226 -8.73 7.45 15.05
N ALA A 227 -9.41 8.58 14.85
CA ALA A 227 -9.83 9.45 15.94
C ALA A 227 -10.82 8.76 16.91
N GLN A 228 -11.81 8.02 16.38
CA GLN A 228 -12.77 7.27 17.19
C GLN A 228 -12.10 6.15 18.00
N VAL A 229 -11.22 5.40 17.33
CA VAL A 229 -10.50 4.26 17.90
C VAL A 229 -9.44 4.72 18.90
N HIS A 230 -8.67 5.79 18.61
CA HIS A 230 -7.70 6.36 19.55
C HIS A 230 -8.35 6.80 20.88
N GLY A 231 -9.59 7.31 20.84
CA GLY A 231 -10.36 7.60 22.04
C GLY A 231 -10.63 6.38 22.93
N LYS A 232 -10.52 5.18 22.38
CA LYS A 232 -10.75 3.88 23.04
C LYS A 232 -9.45 3.09 23.30
N ILE A 233 -8.37 3.31 22.54
CA ILE A 233 -7.14 2.50 22.61
C ILE A 233 -6.32 2.72 23.89
N TYR A 234 -6.31 3.91 24.49
CA TYR A 234 -5.51 4.20 25.69
C TYR A 234 -6.20 3.80 27.00
N VAL A 235 -6.72 2.56 27.06
CA VAL A 235 -7.51 2.05 28.19
C VAL A 235 -6.69 1.12 29.07
N ARG A 236 -6.84 1.30 30.39
CA ARG A 236 -6.38 0.34 31.38
C ARG A 236 -7.51 -0.61 31.73
N PHE A 237 -7.28 -1.90 31.58
CA PHE A 237 -8.24 -2.93 31.95
C PHE A 237 -8.19 -3.20 33.46
N ALA A 238 -8.77 -2.28 34.24
CA ALA A 238 -8.70 -2.32 35.70
C ALA A 238 -9.37 -3.55 36.35
N HIS A 239 -10.25 -4.23 35.61
CA HIS A 239 -10.93 -5.45 36.05
C HIS A 239 -10.07 -6.71 35.90
N LEU A 240 -8.97 -6.66 35.15
CA LEU A 240 -8.01 -7.75 35.04
C LEU A 240 -6.98 -7.68 36.19
N PRO A 241 -6.48 -8.82 36.70
CA PRO A 241 -5.61 -8.85 37.88
C PRO A 241 -4.34 -8.00 37.74
N THR A 242 -3.68 -8.06 36.59
CA THR A 242 -2.42 -7.36 36.28
C THR A 242 -2.62 -5.93 35.79
N ARG A 243 -3.89 -5.54 35.54
CA ARG A 243 -4.32 -4.21 35.07
C ARG A 243 -3.54 -3.71 33.85
N PRO A 244 -3.44 -4.50 32.76
CA PRO A 244 -2.68 -4.11 31.59
C PRO A 244 -3.28 -2.86 30.95
N LYS A 245 -2.42 -2.05 30.32
CA LYS A 245 -2.82 -0.86 29.57
C LYS A 245 -2.65 -1.13 28.09
N LEU A 246 -3.77 -1.23 27.37
CA LEU A 246 -3.76 -1.19 25.91
C LEU A 246 -3.26 0.18 25.46
N TYR A 247 -2.46 0.21 24.40
CA TYR A 247 -2.07 1.49 23.81
C TYR A 247 -1.92 1.46 22.29
N ASN A 248 -1.97 0.29 21.64
CA ASN A 248 -2.06 0.20 20.18
C ASN A 248 -2.68 -1.14 19.74
N PHE A 249 -3.34 -1.14 18.59
CA PHE A 249 -3.55 -2.35 17.80
C PHE A 249 -3.32 -2.05 16.32
N SER A 250 -2.74 -3.02 15.59
CA SER A 250 -2.34 -2.85 14.19
C SER A 250 -2.46 -4.15 13.41
N ALA A 251 -2.44 -4.06 12.08
CA ALA A 251 -2.43 -5.24 11.24
C ALA A 251 -1.05 -5.90 11.31
N HIS A 252 -1.02 -7.22 11.51
CA HIS A 252 0.20 -8.01 11.48
C HIS A 252 0.01 -9.23 10.58
N PHE A 253 1.08 -9.69 9.94
CA PHE A 253 0.98 -10.75 8.94
C PHE A 253 1.80 -11.96 9.34
N ILE A 254 1.13 -13.08 9.61
CA ILE A 254 1.76 -14.35 10.00
C ILE A 254 1.38 -15.41 8.98
N LYS A 255 2.36 -16.07 8.37
CA LYS A 255 2.16 -17.16 7.39
C LYS A 255 1.10 -16.83 6.33
N ALA A 256 1.18 -15.63 5.73
CA ALA A 256 0.23 -15.17 4.72
C ALA A 256 -1.22 -15.07 5.22
N ARG A 257 -1.41 -14.61 6.47
CA ARG A 257 -2.70 -14.24 7.04
C ARG A 257 -2.57 -12.94 7.79
N MET A 258 -3.57 -12.07 7.66
CA MET A 258 -3.69 -10.91 8.53
C MET A 258 -4.18 -11.41 9.89
N VAL A 259 -3.46 -11.05 10.93
CA VAL A 259 -3.86 -11.21 12.31
C VAL A 259 -3.82 -9.85 12.98
N PRO A 260 -4.79 -9.55 13.86
CA PRO A 260 -4.67 -8.38 14.72
C PRO A 260 -3.45 -8.52 15.64
N LYS A 261 -2.70 -7.44 15.82
CA LYS A 261 -1.65 -7.33 16.83
C LYS A 261 -2.07 -6.39 17.93
N VAL A 262 -2.17 -6.88 19.15
CA VAL A 262 -2.48 -6.10 20.35
C VAL A 262 -1.19 -5.73 21.06
N THR A 263 -0.95 -4.43 21.23
CA THR A 263 0.25 -3.91 21.90
C THR A 263 -0.13 -3.21 23.20
N TYR A 264 0.51 -3.62 24.29
CA TYR A 264 0.09 -3.21 25.61
C TYR A 264 1.25 -3.12 26.61
N VAL A 265 0.99 -2.43 27.72
CA VAL A 265 1.90 -2.33 28.87
C VAL A 265 1.43 -3.25 29.98
N THR A 266 2.35 -4.07 30.48
CA THR A 266 2.14 -5.02 31.58
C THR A 266 2.94 -4.62 32.82
N THR A 267 2.51 -5.11 33.98
CA THR A 267 3.28 -5.05 35.23
C THR A 267 4.08 -6.32 35.50
N LEU A 268 3.87 -7.37 34.70
CA LEU A 268 4.62 -8.62 34.78
C LEU A 268 6.05 -8.45 34.23
N SER A 269 6.97 -9.26 34.74
CA SER A 269 8.29 -9.42 34.12
C SER A 269 8.14 -9.97 32.70
N LEU A 270 8.90 -9.43 31.74
CA LEU A 270 8.94 -9.94 30.36
C LEU A 270 9.47 -11.39 30.26
N GLU A 271 10.18 -11.84 31.31
CA GLU A 271 10.65 -13.22 31.45
C GLU A 271 9.54 -14.19 31.91
N ASN A 272 8.44 -13.68 32.49
CA ASN A 272 7.33 -14.51 32.95
C ASN A 272 6.36 -14.85 31.81
N GLU A 273 6.81 -15.69 30.88
CA GLU A 273 6.04 -16.04 29.68
C GLU A 273 4.67 -16.65 30.00
N THR A 274 4.59 -17.53 31.01
CA THR A 274 3.31 -18.13 31.43
C THR A 274 2.33 -17.08 31.92
N GLY A 275 2.77 -16.13 32.74
CA GLY A 275 1.94 -15.03 33.21
C GLY A 275 1.46 -14.13 32.08
N LEU A 276 2.35 -13.78 31.14
CA LEU A 276 2.01 -12.94 29.98
C LEU A 276 0.99 -13.60 29.06
N ARG A 277 1.12 -14.92 28.82
CA ARG A 277 0.15 -15.66 28.00
C ARG A 277 -1.22 -15.73 28.66
N THR A 278 -1.27 -15.86 29.99
CA THR A 278 -2.53 -15.79 30.74
C THR A 278 -3.15 -14.41 30.63
N GLU A 279 -2.37 -13.36 30.89
CA GLU A 279 -2.82 -11.95 30.76
C GLU A 279 -3.33 -11.64 29.35
N ALA A 280 -2.64 -12.06 28.29
CA ALA A 280 -3.06 -11.84 26.92
C ALA A 280 -4.38 -12.54 26.56
N ARG A 281 -4.61 -13.75 27.07
CA ARG A 281 -5.90 -14.43 26.91
C ARG A 281 -7.02 -13.64 27.57
N GLU A 282 -6.82 -13.17 28.79
CA GLU A 282 -7.80 -12.32 29.48
C GLU A 282 -8.02 -10.98 28.76
N MET A 283 -6.95 -10.39 28.23
CA MET A 283 -7.02 -9.17 27.42
C MET A 283 -7.80 -9.36 26.13
N THR A 284 -7.79 -10.57 25.57
CA THR A 284 -8.55 -10.86 24.35
C THR A 284 -10.03 -10.61 24.56
N ASP A 285 -10.60 -11.17 25.62
CA ASP A 285 -12.02 -11.01 25.94
C ASP A 285 -12.35 -9.54 26.23
N ALA A 286 -11.44 -8.84 26.92
CA ALA A 286 -11.60 -7.42 27.23
C ALA A 286 -11.56 -6.53 25.97
N VAL A 287 -10.66 -6.82 25.04
CA VAL A 287 -10.53 -6.13 23.75
C VAL A 287 -11.73 -6.45 22.85
N GLU A 288 -12.13 -7.72 22.75
CA GLU A 288 -13.31 -8.16 22.00
C GLU A 288 -14.56 -7.43 22.49
N LYS A 289 -14.78 -7.39 23.81
CA LYS A 289 -15.93 -6.68 24.39
C LYS A 289 -15.92 -5.18 24.11
N GLN A 290 -14.74 -4.58 23.99
CA GLN A 290 -14.60 -3.14 23.83
C GLN A 290 -14.69 -2.68 22.36
N PHE A 291 -14.19 -3.48 21.42
CA PHE A 291 -14.06 -3.09 20.02
C PHE A 291 -14.81 -3.99 19.03
N GLY A 292 -15.11 -5.23 19.41
CA GLY A 292 -15.75 -6.24 18.56
C GLY A 292 -14.86 -6.77 17.42
N GLY A 293 -15.08 -8.03 17.06
CA GLY A 293 -14.62 -8.63 15.81
C GLY A 293 -13.22 -9.26 15.83
N PHE A 294 -12.45 -9.17 16.90
CA PHE A 294 -11.15 -9.85 17.01
C PHE A 294 -11.30 -11.38 17.04
N GLY A 295 -12.34 -11.91 17.69
CA GLY A 295 -12.50 -13.34 17.96
C GLY A 295 -13.30 -14.16 16.95
N GLU A 296 -14.03 -13.53 16.01
CA GLU A 296 -14.98 -14.26 15.14
C GLU A 296 -14.31 -14.84 13.89
N ASP A 297 -13.38 -14.10 13.26
CA ASP A 297 -12.75 -14.50 12.00
C ASP A 297 -11.25 -14.80 12.12
N SER A 298 -10.62 -14.43 13.25
CA SER A 298 -9.20 -14.65 13.50
C SER A 298 -9.00 -15.80 14.49
N ASN A 299 -8.46 -16.92 13.99
CA ASN A 299 -8.03 -18.04 14.86
C ASN A 299 -6.75 -17.70 15.64
N CYS A 300 -6.22 -16.48 15.50
CA CYS A 300 -4.95 -16.08 16.07
C CYS A 300 -4.90 -14.57 16.27
N ILE A 301 -4.48 -14.13 17.45
CA ILE A 301 -4.16 -12.75 17.78
C ILE A 301 -2.70 -12.71 18.22
N SER A 302 -1.94 -11.76 17.67
CA SER A 302 -0.56 -11.52 18.07
C SER A 302 -0.51 -10.50 19.20
N PHE A 303 0.37 -10.72 20.18
CA PHE A 303 0.53 -9.80 21.31
C PHE A 303 1.97 -9.30 21.40
N ALA A 304 2.12 -8.04 21.79
CA ALA A 304 3.40 -7.46 22.14
C ALA A 304 3.29 -6.73 23.49
N ALA A 305 3.92 -7.33 24.51
CA ALA A 305 3.93 -6.83 25.88
C ALA A 305 5.17 -5.98 26.14
N TYR A 306 4.97 -4.78 26.71
CA TYR A 306 6.02 -3.84 27.10
C TYR A 306 5.93 -3.54 28.60
N THR A 307 7.04 -3.12 29.22
CA THR A 307 7.02 -2.59 30.58
C THR A 307 6.66 -1.11 30.64
N ASP A 308 6.76 -0.39 29.52
CA ASP A 308 6.43 1.02 29.38
C ASP A 308 6.08 1.36 27.91
N ILE A 309 5.34 2.43 27.67
CA ILE A 309 4.98 2.87 26.32
C ILE A 309 6.23 3.41 25.61
N PRO A 310 6.60 2.87 24.43
CA PRO A 310 7.67 3.42 23.60
C PRO A 310 7.34 4.84 23.14
N SER A 311 7.85 5.85 23.83
CA SER A 311 7.55 7.26 23.59
C SER A 311 8.79 8.11 23.28
N ASP A 312 9.97 7.68 23.71
CA ASP A 312 11.24 8.34 23.39
C ASP A 312 11.94 7.62 22.23
N PRO A 313 12.13 8.26 21.05
CA PRO A 313 12.81 7.64 19.92
C PRO A 313 14.28 7.30 20.18
N ASN A 314 14.91 7.88 21.21
CA ASN A 314 16.31 7.61 21.57
C ASN A 314 16.48 6.48 22.58
N LYS A 315 15.39 5.96 23.14
CA LYS A 315 15.41 4.87 24.12
C LYS A 315 15.07 3.54 23.44
N THR A 316 15.85 2.50 23.74
CA THR A 316 15.50 1.14 23.36
C THR A 316 14.47 0.59 24.35
N TYR A 317 13.37 0.04 23.81
CA TYR A 317 12.34 -0.64 24.58
C TYR A 317 12.39 -2.12 24.24
N THR A 318 12.38 -2.96 25.27
CA THR A 318 12.24 -4.40 25.10
C THR A 318 10.77 -4.78 25.16
N CYS A 319 10.37 -5.72 24.31
CA CYS A 319 9.06 -6.35 24.37
C CYS A 319 9.16 -7.86 24.29
N LYS A 320 8.12 -8.53 24.78
CA LYS A 320 7.90 -9.95 24.53
C LYS A 320 6.76 -10.08 23.54
N GLU A 321 7.02 -10.71 22.40
CA GLU A 321 6.01 -11.03 21.39
C GLU A 321 5.63 -12.51 21.46
N PHE A 322 4.33 -12.78 21.30
CA PHE A 322 3.81 -14.13 21.24
C PHE A 322 2.43 -14.15 20.61
N ASP A 323 2.09 -15.27 19.99
CA ASP A 323 0.79 -15.48 19.37
C ASP A 323 -0.09 -16.34 20.28
N ILE A 324 -1.39 -16.01 20.31
CA ILE A 324 -2.43 -16.79 20.97
C ILE A 324 -3.34 -17.34 19.89
N GLU A 325 -3.26 -18.65 19.67
CA GLU A 325 -4.21 -19.37 18.83
C GLU A 325 -5.48 -19.65 19.63
N TYR A 326 -6.63 -19.32 19.05
CA TYR A 326 -7.93 -19.74 19.55
C TYR A 326 -8.28 -21.01 18.81
N GLY A 327 -8.57 -22.06 19.57
CA GLY A 327 -9.33 -23.18 19.01
C GLY A 327 -10.57 -22.55 18.39
N THR A 328 -10.78 -22.75 17.09
CA THR A 328 -12.08 -22.53 16.45
C THR A 328 -13.11 -22.95 17.47
N LYS A 329 -14.04 -22.07 17.87
CA LYS A 329 -15.24 -22.53 18.55
C LYS A 329 -15.75 -23.64 17.65
N LEU A 330 -15.49 -24.89 18.05
CA LEU A 330 -16.14 -26.05 17.48
C LEU A 330 -17.60 -25.66 17.59
N GLN A 331 -18.25 -25.44 16.45
CA GLN A 331 -19.70 -25.45 16.42
C GLN A 331 -20.09 -26.65 17.27
N SER A 332 -20.75 -26.36 18.38
CA SER A 332 -21.01 -27.30 19.46
C SER A 332 -21.42 -28.67 18.90
N GLY A 333 -20.51 -29.63 18.98
CA GLY A 333 -20.74 -30.95 18.41
C GLY A 333 -19.49 -31.68 17.94
N SER A 334 -18.52 -31.90 18.85
CA SER A 334 -17.72 -33.13 18.97
C SER A 334 -16.44 -32.83 19.75
N VAL A 335 -16.35 -33.41 20.95
CA VAL A 335 -15.13 -33.48 21.75
C VAL A 335 -14.17 -34.46 21.06
N ILE A 336 -12.98 -33.99 20.68
CA ILE A 336 -11.83 -34.87 20.52
C ILE A 336 -10.70 -34.28 21.36
N LEU A 337 -10.43 -34.95 22.49
CA LEU A 337 -9.21 -34.79 23.25
C LEU A 337 -8.09 -35.51 22.49
N ALA A 338 -7.05 -34.77 22.11
CA ALA A 338 -5.76 -35.37 21.80
C ALA A 338 -4.68 -34.44 22.33
N GLY A 339 -4.17 -34.78 23.51
CA GLY A 339 -2.84 -34.37 23.92
C GLY A 339 -1.81 -35.12 23.09
N ASN A 340 -0.68 -34.49 22.83
CA ASN A 340 0.55 -35.21 22.53
C ASN A 340 1.72 -34.44 23.12
N GLU A 341 2.31 -35.05 24.14
CA GLU A 341 3.72 -34.92 24.47
C GLU A 341 4.54 -35.48 23.31
N LYS A 342 5.53 -34.71 22.85
CA LYS A 342 6.91 -35.16 22.61
C LYS A 342 7.83 -33.97 22.38
#